data_AF-X1H7S8-F1
#
_entry.id   AF-X1H7S8-F1
#
_cell.length_a   1.000
_cell.length_b   1.000
_cell.length_c   1.000
_cell.angle_alpha   90.00
_cell.angle_beta   90.00
_cell.angle_gamma   90.00
#
_symmetry.space_group_name_H-M   'P 1'
#
loop_
_entity.id
_entity.type
_entity.pdbx_description
1 polymer ?
#
loop_
_entity_poly.entity_id
_entity_poly.type
_entity_poly.pdbx_seq_one_letter_code
_entity_poly.pdbx_strand_id
1 'polypeptide(L)'
;MAEMESVEKDMMKTMVVIMGLAILASVIQGMIPQPAPDPIPPGEVLLSNLVIEPLEVNVGETVTIGVTATNIGEAGGSYEVTCEVI
;
A
#
# COMPACT_ATOMS: atom_id res chain seq x y z
N MET A 1 -32.03 51.29 15.11
CA MET A 1 -32.52 50.40 14.02
C MET A 1 -31.51 50.30 12.87
N ALA A 2 -30.97 51.41 12.36
CA ALA A 2 -29.96 51.39 11.28
C ALA A 2 -28.61 50.73 11.65
N GLU A 3 -28.14 50.82 12.90
CA GLU A 3 -26.88 50.17 13.31
C GLU A 3 -26.95 48.64 13.25
N MET A 4 -28.10 48.05 13.59
CA MET A 4 -28.27 46.58 13.57
C MET A 4 -28.27 46.02 12.14
N GLU A 5 -28.83 46.76 11.18
CA GLU A 5 -28.79 46.43 9.74
C GLU A 5 -27.36 46.54 9.18
N SER A 6 -26.57 47.51 9.66
CA SER A 6 -25.17 47.65 9.28
C SER A 6 -24.32 46.48 9.77
N VAL A 7 -24.58 45.97 10.98
CA VAL A 7 -23.88 44.80 11.54
C VAL A 7 -24.22 43.52 10.76
N GLU A 8 -25.49 43.31 10.40
CA GLU A 8 -25.89 42.12 9.62
C GLU A 8 -25.26 42.11 8.22
N LYS A 9 -25.18 43.27 7.57
CA LYS A 9 -24.52 43.45 6.27
C LYS A 9 -23.01 43.23 6.36
N ASP A 10 -22.37 43.63 7.46
CA ASP A 10 -20.95 43.43 7.70
C ASP A 10 -20.61 41.95 7.96
N MET A 11 -21.45 41.29 8.77
CA MET A 11 -21.38 39.85 9.01
C MET A 11 -21.56 39.05 7.72
N MET A 12 -22.51 39.44 6.85
CA MET A 12 -22.75 38.78 5.57
C MET A 12 -21.59 38.95 4.60
N LYS A 13 -20.97 40.14 4.53
CA LYS A 13 -19.75 40.37 3.73
C LYS A 13 -18.60 39.49 4.22
N THR A 14 -18.41 39.41 5.53
CA THR A 14 -17.38 38.59 6.15
C THR A 14 -17.57 37.11 5.83
N MET A 15 -18.80 36.61 5.90
CA MET A 15 -19.14 35.23 5.52
C MET A 15 -18.85 34.94 4.04
N VAL A 16 -19.22 35.86 3.13
CA VAL A 16 -18.96 35.71 1.69
C VAL A 16 -17.46 35.69 1.38
N VAL A 17 -16.67 36.52 2.06
CA VAL A 17 -15.20 36.52 1.91
C VAL A 17 -14.60 35.19 2.40
N ILE A 18 -15.00 34.69 3.57
CA ILE A 18 -14.50 33.43 4.11
C ILE A 18 -14.87 32.25 3.19
N MET A 19 -16.12 32.19 2.70
CA MET A 19 -16.55 31.17 1.76
C MET A 19 -15.77 31.24 0.44
N GLY A 20 -15.53 32.44 -0.09
CA GLY A 20 -14.72 32.64 -1.29
C GLY A 20 -13.28 32.17 -1.10
N LEU A 21 -12.66 32.52 0.02
CA LEU A 21 -11.30 32.08 0.36
C LEU A 21 -11.22 30.55 0.55
N ALA A 22 -12.23 29.93 1.18
CA ALA A 22 -12.29 28.48 1.35
C ALA A 22 -12.38 27.75 0.00
N ILE A 23 -13.24 28.24 -0.92
CA ILE A 23 -13.37 27.68 -2.27
C ILE A 23 -12.06 27.83 -3.04
N LEU A 24 -11.43 29.01 -2.98
CA LEU A 24 -10.13 29.25 -3.61
C LEU A 24 -9.05 28.31 -3.06
N ALA A 25 -9.00 28.08 -1.74
CA ALA A 25 -8.05 27.15 -1.14
C ALA A 25 -8.24 25.70 -1.60
N SER A 26 -9.50 25.23 -1.71
CA SER A 26 -9.80 23.88 -2.22
C SER A 26 -9.39 23.69 -3.68
N VAL A 27 -9.61 24.72 -4.52
CA VAL A 27 -9.19 24.71 -5.92
C VAL A 27 -7.66 24.66 -6.04
N ILE A 28 -6.94 25.47 -5.25
CA ILE A 28 -5.47 25.48 -5.22
C ILE A 28 -4.93 24.10 -4.81
N GLN A 29 -5.51 23.46 -3.80
CA GLN A 29 -5.06 22.13 -3.36
C GLN A 29 -5.22 21.06 -4.44
N GLY A 30 -6.27 21.14 -5.26
CA GLY A 30 -6.49 20.23 -6.40
C GLY A 30 -5.57 20.49 -7.60
N MET A 31 -4.91 21.66 -7.66
CA MET A 31 -3.92 22.00 -8.69
C MET A 31 -2.50 21.59 -8.31
N ILE A 32 -2.24 21.26 -7.04
CA ILE A 32 -0.96 20.75 -6.58
C ILE A 32 -0.89 19.26 -6.92
N PRO A 33 0.13 18.81 -7.69
CA PRO A 33 0.35 17.39 -7.92
C PRO A 33 0.43 16.65 -6.59
N GLN A 34 -0.43 15.65 -6.40
CA GLN A 34 -0.31 14.77 -5.25
C GLN A 34 1.01 14.00 -5.36
N PRO A 35 1.75 13.81 -4.26
CA PRO A 35 2.87 12.88 -4.25
C PRO A 35 2.41 11.53 -4.76
N ALA A 36 3.25 10.85 -5.54
CA ALA A 36 2.96 9.47 -5.92
C ALA A 36 2.83 8.60 -4.66
N PRO A 37 1.99 7.55 -4.67
CA PRO A 37 2.02 6.54 -3.62
C PRO A 37 3.43 5.98 -3.47
N ASP A 38 3.82 5.63 -2.25
CA ASP A 38 5.09 4.95 -2.02
C ASP A 38 5.13 3.63 -2.82
N PRO A 39 6.31 3.23 -3.34
CA PRO A 39 6.45 1.95 -4.01
C PRO A 39 6.10 0.81 -3.05
N ILE A 40 5.29 -0.15 -3.50
CA ILE A 40 5.06 -1.38 -2.74
C ILE A 40 6.41 -2.11 -2.65
N PRO A 41 6.89 -2.46 -1.46
CA PRO A 41 8.14 -3.20 -1.32
C PRO A 41 8.05 -4.51 -2.10
N PRO A 42 9.17 -5.01 -2.66
CA PRO A 42 9.17 -6.28 -3.36
C PRO A 42 8.66 -7.39 -2.44
N GLY A 43 8.03 -8.41 -3.04
CA GLY A 43 7.65 -9.58 -2.28
C GLY A 43 8.90 -10.22 -1.65
N GLU A 44 8.67 -10.92 -0.54
CA GLU A 44 9.72 -11.67 0.15
C GLU A 44 9.16 -13.07 0.38
N VAL A 45 9.95 -14.10 0.06
CA VAL A 45 9.51 -15.50 0.20
C VAL A 45 10.33 -16.18 1.28
N LEU A 46 9.62 -16.69 2.28
CA LEU A 46 10.19 -17.52 3.33
C LEU A 46 10.00 -19.00 2.98
N LEU A 47 11.10 -19.76 2.97
CA LEU A 47 11.07 -21.22 2.87
C LEU A 47 11.07 -21.85 4.26
N SER A 48 10.19 -22.83 4.47
CA SER A 48 10.05 -23.54 5.74
C SER A 48 9.60 -24.98 5.53
N ASN A 49 9.66 -25.80 6.59
CA ASN A 49 9.20 -27.19 6.60
C ASN A 49 9.77 -28.04 5.45
N LEU A 50 11.11 -28.07 5.33
CA LEU A 50 11.77 -28.99 4.41
C LEU A 50 11.51 -30.43 4.87
N VAL A 51 10.94 -31.24 4.00
CA VAL A 51 10.65 -32.66 4.20
C VAL A 51 11.34 -33.45 3.10
N ILE A 52 12.03 -34.52 3.49
CA ILE A 52 12.69 -35.45 2.56
C ILE A 52 12.27 -36.85 2.97
N GLU A 53 11.49 -37.52 2.12
CA GLU A 53 10.97 -38.84 2.43
C GLU A 53 10.98 -39.78 1.20
N PRO A 54 11.48 -41.01 1.36
CA PRO A 54 12.19 -41.55 2.54
C PRO A 54 13.64 -41.03 2.66
N LEU A 55 14.21 -41.09 3.87
CA LEU A 55 15.58 -40.61 4.15
C LEU A 55 16.68 -41.52 3.57
N GLU A 56 16.38 -42.80 3.40
CA GLU A 56 17.28 -43.78 2.81
C GLU A 56 16.54 -44.51 1.69
N VAL A 57 17.23 -44.67 0.56
CA VAL A 57 16.71 -45.31 -0.65
C VAL A 57 17.79 -46.16 -1.29
N ASN A 58 17.37 -47.21 -1.97
CA ASN A 58 18.22 -47.96 -2.86
C ASN A 58 18.31 -47.30 -4.24
N VAL A 59 19.32 -47.68 -5.02
CA VAL A 59 19.46 -47.20 -6.40
C VAL A 59 18.21 -47.53 -7.21
N GLY A 60 17.62 -46.49 -7.82
CA GLY A 60 16.41 -46.61 -8.64
C GLY A 60 15.11 -46.34 -7.89
N GLU A 61 15.14 -46.13 -6.58
CA GLU A 61 13.96 -45.71 -5.81
C GLU A 61 13.76 -44.19 -5.83
N THR A 62 12.52 -43.74 -5.60
CA THR A 62 12.13 -42.33 -5.65
C THR A 62 12.18 -41.69 -4.27
N VAL A 63 12.79 -40.52 -4.16
CA VAL A 63 12.74 -39.65 -2.98
C VAL A 63 11.85 -38.46 -3.29
N THR A 64 10.95 -38.13 -2.36
CA THR A 64 10.13 -36.91 -2.44
C THR A 64 10.74 -35.84 -1.56
N ILE A 65 10.99 -34.66 -2.14
CA ILE A 65 11.46 -33.48 -1.41
C ILE A 65 10.35 -32.43 -1.46
N GLY A 66 9.88 -32.02 -0.29
CA GLY A 66 8.84 -31.00 -0.11
C GLY A 66 9.37 -29.80 0.66
N VAL A 67 8.94 -28.61 0.30
CA VAL A 67 9.22 -27.37 1.04
C VAL A 67 8.01 -26.44 0.94
N THR A 68 7.73 -25.69 1.99
CA THR A 68 6.69 -24.66 1.99
C THR A 68 7.31 -23.31 1.64
N ALA A 69 6.83 -22.69 0.55
CA ALA A 69 7.17 -21.33 0.17
C ALA A 69 6.02 -20.37 0.51
N THR A 70 6.28 -19.38 1.36
CA THR A 70 5.28 -18.40 1.81
C THR A 70 5.71 -17.00 1.37
N ASN A 71 4.87 -16.31 0.58
CA ASN A 71 5.06 -14.87 0.35
C ASN A 71 4.66 -14.11 1.61
N ILE A 72 5.63 -13.46 2.26
CA ILE A 72 5.47 -12.63 3.45
C ILE A 72 5.53 -11.13 3.14
N GLY A 73 5.76 -10.74 1.88
CA GLY A 73 5.81 -9.36 1.43
C GLY A 73 4.47 -8.82 0.94
N GLU A 74 4.43 -7.52 0.63
CA GLU A 74 3.21 -6.83 0.21
C GLU A 74 2.95 -6.91 -1.30
N ALA A 75 3.98 -7.21 -2.09
CA ALA A 75 3.87 -7.40 -3.53
C ALA A 75 3.81 -8.88 -3.93
N GLY A 76 2.95 -9.19 -4.90
CA GLY A 76 2.97 -10.45 -5.62
C GLY A 76 4.13 -10.51 -6.63
N GLY A 77 4.54 -11.72 -7.02
CA GLY A 77 5.60 -11.94 -7.98
C GLY A 77 5.85 -13.42 -8.28
N SER A 78 6.82 -13.69 -9.14
CA SER A 78 7.28 -15.05 -9.46
C SER A 78 8.65 -15.29 -8.83
N TYR A 79 8.82 -16.47 -8.23
CA TYR A 79 10.07 -16.90 -7.61
C TYR A 79 10.47 -18.25 -8.18
N GLU A 80 11.76 -18.45 -8.37
CA GLU A 80 12.33 -19.75 -8.73
C GLU A 80 12.79 -20.45 -7.46
N VAL A 81 12.39 -21.71 -7.30
CA VAL A 81 12.83 -22.58 -6.20
C VAL A 81 13.74 -23.64 -6.80
N THR A 82 15.01 -23.61 -6.43
CA THR A 82 16.02 -24.57 -6.87
C THR A 82 16.21 -25.64 -5.80
N CYS A 83 16.18 -26.91 -6.20
CA CYS A 83 16.55 -28.04 -5.36
C CYS A 83 17.91 -28.58 -5.83
N GLU A 84 18.92 -28.51 -4.98
CA GLU A 84 20.27 -28.98 -5.26
C GLU A 84 20.61 -30.16 -4.35
N VAL A 85 21.25 -31.18 -4.93
CA VAL A 85 21.77 -32.36 -4.22
C VAL A 85 23.29 -32.23 -4.19
N ILE A 86 23.86 -32.10 -2.99
CA ILE A 86 25.30 -31.92 -2.75
C ILE A 86 25.97 -33.20 -2.22
#